data_AF-A0AB35UJV3-F1
#
_entry.id   AF-A0AB35UJV3-F1
#
_cell.length_a   1.000
_cell.length_b   1.000
_cell.length_c   1.000
_cell.angle_alpha   90.00
_cell.angle_beta   90.00
_cell.angle_gamma   90.00
#
_symmetry.space_group_name_H-M   'P 1'
#
loop_
_entity.id
_entity.type
_entity.pdbx_description
1 polymer ?
#
loop_
_entity_poly.entity_id
_entity_poly.type
_entity_poly.pdbx_seq_one_letter_code
_entity_poly.pdbx_strand_id
1 'polypeptide(L)'
;MRIDTLPVLLRQALLATLAGRSAADGTGFSATAATGSDPVGGPAPRPVAAMPQPATSVQMLVALAAIDPAVERRRRQAVAAERGLTLLDQLDREVAQGAAAPEALVALAAWTRDFTLPEDPQLADIARAVELRVRVELARHDVIA
;
A
#
# COMPACT_ATOMS: atom_id res chain seq x y z
N MET A 1 16.39 -25.45 -11.76
CA MET A 1 17.30 -24.54 -11.02
C MET A 1 17.20 -24.87 -9.54
N ARG A 2 18.26 -25.41 -8.94
CA ARG A 2 18.32 -25.71 -7.50
C ARG A 2 19.07 -24.56 -6.80
N ILE A 3 18.44 -23.98 -5.79
CA ILE A 3 18.98 -22.86 -5.00
C ILE A 3 19.70 -23.46 -3.78
N ASP A 4 20.87 -24.08 -4.00
CA ASP A 4 21.56 -24.88 -2.97
C ASP A 4 22.84 -24.26 -2.41
N THR A 5 23.00 -22.93 -2.45
CA THR A 5 24.17 -22.27 -1.85
C THR A 5 23.81 -21.07 -0.99
N LEU A 6 22.80 -21.21 -0.13
CA LEU A 6 22.62 -20.27 0.97
C LEU A 6 23.48 -20.71 2.17
N PRO A 7 24.29 -19.80 2.75
CA PRO A 7 25.12 -20.12 3.90
C PRO A 7 24.25 -20.62 5.06
N VAL A 8 24.72 -21.67 5.74
CA VAL A 8 23.98 -22.43 6.78
C VAL A 8 23.39 -21.53 7.87
N LEU A 9 24.10 -20.45 8.22
CA LEU A 9 23.65 -19.48 9.21
C LEU A 9 22.38 -18.72 8.78
N LEU A 10 22.26 -18.41 7.48
CA LEU A 10 21.09 -17.72 6.93
C LEU A 10 19.85 -18.63 6.93
N ARG A 11 20.06 -19.92 6.67
CA ARG A 11 19.00 -20.93 6.71
C ARG A 11 18.49 -21.17 8.14
N GLN A 12 19.39 -21.17 9.12
CA GLN A 12 19.02 -21.29 10.55
C GLN A 12 18.24 -20.06 11.03
N ALA A 13 18.63 -18.86 10.61
CA ALA A 13 17.92 -17.63 10.94
C ALA A 13 16.50 -17.61 10.36
N LEU A 14 16.32 -18.02 9.10
CA LEU A 14 14.99 -18.11 8.47
C LEU A 14 14.08 -19.17 9.11
N LEU A 15 14.62 -20.34 9.48
CA LEU A 15 13.84 -21.36 10.17
C LEU A 15 13.43 -20.94 11.58
N ALA A 16 14.27 -20.21 12.30
CA ALA A 16 13.95 -19.68 13.63
C ALA A 16 12.83 -18.63 13.59
N THR A 17 12.80 -17.76 12.57
CA THR A 17 11.76 -16.73 12.44
C THR A 17 10.42 -17.31 12.01
N LEU A 18 10.42 -18.36 11.17
CA LEU A 18 9.21 -19.10 10.81
C LEU A 18 8.63 -19.87 12.02
N ALA A 19 9.49 -20.51 12.81
CA ALA A 19 9.06 -21.23 14.03
C ALA A 19 8.49 -20.29 15.09
N GLY A 20 9.02 -19.07 15.23
CA GLY A 20 8.53 -18.07 16.19
C GLY A 20 7.16 -17.47 15.82
N ARG A 21 6.76 -17.50 14.54
CA ARG A 21 5.48 -16.93 14.10
C ARG A 21 4.30 -17.87 14.27
N SER A 22 4.53 -19.18 14.32
CA SER A 22 3.47 -20.18 14.45
C SER A 22 2.88 -20.30 15.87
N ALA A 23 3.47 -19.62 16.87
CA ALA A 23 3.03 -19.71 18.27
C ALA A 23 2.28 -18.47 18.79
N ALA A 24 2.05 -17.45 17.96
CA ALA A 24 1.55 -16.15 18.41
C ALA A 24 0.21 -15.70 17.78
N ASP A 25 -0.58 -16.64 17.25
CA ASP A 25 -2.01 -16.42 16.99
C ASP A 25 -2.82 -17.04 18.14
N GLY A 26 -3.18 -16.19 19.10
CA GLY A 26 -3.95 -16.61 20.28
C GLY A 26 -4.15 -15.48 21.29
N THR A 27 -5.10 -14.60 20.99
CA THR A 27 -6.06 -13.97 21.93
C THR A 27 -5.65 -13.74 23.40
N GLY A 28 -5.75 -12.50 23.89
CA GLY A 28 -6.10 -12.30 25.32
C GLY A 28 -5.58 -11.05 26.01
N PHE A 29 -6.47 -10.08 26.15
CA PHE A 29 -6.45 -8.97 27.10
C PHE A 29 -6.63 -9.47 28.55
N SER A 30 -5.86 -8.95 29.52
CA SER A 30 -6.29 -8.34 30.80
C SER A 30 -5.23 -8.43 31.91
N ALA A 31 -5.46 -7.66 32.96
CA ALA A 31 -4.50 -7.04 33.86
C ALA A 31 -4.21 -7.79 35.18
N THR A 32 -3.25 -7.19 35.90
CA THR A 32 -3.11 -7.07 37.38
C THR A 32 -2.45 -8.18 38.22
N ALA A 33 -1.50 -7.68 39.02
CA ALA A 33 -1.22 -7.97 40.44
C ALA A 33 -0.33 -9.18 40.83
N ALA A 34 0.91 -8.83 41.17
CA ALA A 34 1.58 -9.00 42.47
C ALA A 34 1.84 -10.39 43.09
N THR A 35 2.95 -10.40 43.84
CA THR A 35 3.50 -11.43 44.75
C THR A 35 4.45 -12.38 44.03
N GLY A 36 5.76 -12.43 44.30
CA GLY A 36 6.50 -12.09 45.50
C GLY A 36 7.33 -13.31 45.88
N SER A 37 8.66 -13.26 45.71
CA SER A 37 9.64 -14.13 46.38
C SER A 37 11.04 -13.84 45.83
N ASP A 38 11.80 -13.04 46.58
CA ASP A 38 13.25 -13.27 46.77
C ASP A 38 13.41 -14.56 47.60
N PRO A 39 14.57 -15.27 47.61
CA PRO A 39 15.92 -14.70 47.50
C PRO A 39 16.93 -15.57 46.72
N VAL A 40 18.12 -15.01 46.44
CA VAL A 40 19.46 -15.59 46.77
C VAL A 40 20.54 -14.81 46.03
N GLY A 41 21.53 -14.35 46.79
CA GLY A 41 22.66 -13.58 46.33
C GLY A 41 23.58 -14.36 45.38
N GLY A 42 23.82 -13.75 44.22
CA GLY A 42 24.94 -13.99 43.33
C GLY A 42 25.47 -12.64 42.83
N PRO A 43 26.76 -12.51 42.51
CA PRO A 43 27.37 -11.22 42.19
C PRO A 43 26.67 -10.59 40.98
N ALA A 44 26.06 -9.43 41.19
CA ALA A 44 25.29 -8.72 40.18
C ALA A 44 26.18 -8.42 38.95
N PRO A 45 25.84 -8.93 37.74
CA PRO A 45 26.37 -8.34 36.53
C PRO A 45 25.80 -6.93 36.43
N ARG A 46 26.68 -5.93 36.44
CA ARG A 46 26.31 -4.54 36.18
C ARG A 46 25.45 -4.51 34.90
N PRO A 47 24.30 -3.82 34.90
CA PRO A 47 23.58 -3.59 33.66
C PRO A 47 24.47 -2.73 32.78
N VAL A 48 25.11 -3.35 31.79
CA VAL A 48 25.52 -2.60 30.61
C VAL A 48 24.23 -1.99 30.09
N ALA A 49 24.14 -0.66 30.13
CA ALA A 49 23.05 0.05 29.50
C ALA A 49 23.01 -0.46 28.05
N ALA A 50 22.00 -1.26 27.74
CA ALA A 50 21.73 -1.65 26.37
C ALA A 50 21.42 -0.32 25.67
N MET A 51 22.42 0.20 24.95
CA MET A 51 22.18 1.24 23.98
C MET A 51 20.99 0.79 23.15
N PRO A 52 19.96 1.63 22.94
CA PRO A 52 18.85 1.28 22.07
C PRO A 52 19.42 1.05 20.68
N GLN A 53 19.70 -0.22 20.38
CA GLN A 53 20.04 -0.68 19.05
C GLN A 53 18.87 -0.28 18.15
N PRO A 54 19.13 0.30 16.96
CA PRO A 54 18.10 0.84 16.09
C PRO A 54 17.34 -0.32 15.42
N ALA A 55 16.49 -1.03 16.16
CA ALA A 55 15.62 -2.08 15.63
C ALA A 55 14.67 -1.56 14.54
N THR A 56 14.39 -0.24 14.56
CA THR A 56 13.69 0.48 13.51
C THR A 56 14.46 0.52 12.18
N SER A 57 15.80 0.52 12.20
CA SER A 57 16.61 0.66 10.97
C SER A 57 16.59 -0.60 10.10
N VAL A 58 16.78 -1.78 10.69
CA VAL A 58 16.77 -3.05 9.94
C VAL A 58 15.35 -3.40 9.49
N GLN A 59 14.34 -3.20 10.34
CA GLN A 59 12.94 -3.41 9.98
C GLN A 59 12.51 -2.45 8.84
N MET A 60 12.97 -1.20 8.85
CA MET A 60 12.74 -0.25 7.75
C MET A 60 13.44 -0.68 6.44
N LEU A 61 14.68 -1.17 6.51
CA LEU A 61 15.39 -1.65 5.32
C LEU A 61 14.75 -2.92 4.73
N VAL A 62 14.29 -3.85 5.57
CA VAL A 62 13.54 -5.03 5.13
C VAL A 62 12.20 -4.62 4.52
N ALA A 63 11.50 -3.65 5.11
CA ALA A 63 10.26 -3.12 4.55
C ALA A 63 10.49 -2.45 3.19
N LEU A 64 11.55 -1.65 3.03
CA LEU A 64 11.92 -1.04 1.75
C LEU A 64 12.31 -2.08 0.69
N ALA A 65 13.02 -3.15 1.07
CA ALA A 65 13.35 -4.25 0.17
C ALA A 65 12.12 -5.08 -0.25
N ALA A 66 11.04 -5.05 0.55
CA ALA A 66 9.78 -5.71 0.22
C ALA A 66 8.90 -4.89 -0.75
N ILE A 67 9.23 -3.62 -1.03
CA ILE A 67 8.50 -2.79 -2.00
C ILE A 67 9.01 -3.12 -3.41
N ASP A 68 8.16 -3.75 -4.21
CA ASP A 68 8.44 -4.00 -5.63
C ASP A 68 8.30 -2.69 -6.45
N PRO A 69 9.38 -2.20 -7.08
CA PRO A 69 9.34 -0.97 -7.87
C PRO A 69 8.42 -1.07 -9.10
N ALA A 70 8.16 -2.28 -9.62
CA ALA A 70 7.21 -2.47 -10.71
C ALA A 70 5.77 -2.24 -10.25
N VAL A 71 5.41 -2.72 -9.06
CA VAL A 71 4.09 -2.50 -8.45
C VAL A 71 3.87 -1.02 -8.18
N GLU A 72 4.88 -0.33 -7.64
CA GLU A 72 4.79 1.10 -7.35
C GLU A 72 4.65 1.94 -8.64
N ARG A 73 5.37 1.60 -9.71
CA ARG A 73 5.21 2.25 -11.01
C ARG A 73 3.80 2.04 -11.58
N ARG A 74 3.29 0.81 -11.54
CA ARG A 74 1.92 0.50 -12.01
C ARG A 74 0.88 1.26 -11.19
N ARG A 75 1.05 1.34 -9.86
CA ARG A 75 0.18 2.12 -8.97
C ARG A 75 0.17 3.60 -9.37
N ARG A 76 1.35 4.21 -9.57
CA ARG A 76 1.44 5.62 -10.00
C ARG A 76 0.78 5.87 -11.35
N GLN A 77 0.94 4.96 -12.29
CA GLN A 77 0.27 5.05 -13.60
C GLN A 77 -1.25 4.93 -13.45
N ALA A 78 -1.74 4.12 -12.49
CA ALA A 78 -3.17 3.93 -12.25
C ALA A 78 -3.86 5.17 -11.67
N VAL A 79 -3.15 6.00 -10.90
CA VAL A 79 -3.70 7.22 -10.30
C VAL A 79 -4.35 8.16 -11.34
N ALA A 80 -3.77 8.25 -12.54
CA ALA A 80 -4.31 9.09 -13.60
C ALA A 80 -5.69 8.62 -14.08
N ALA A 81 -5.85 7.30 -14.27
CA ALA A 81 -7.12 6.69 -14.65
C ALA A 81 -8.15 6.72 -13.51
N GLU A 82 -7.69 6.50 -12.27
CA GLU A 82 -8.52 6.59 -11.06
C GLU A 82 -9.12 7.99 -10.88
N ARG A 83 -8.35 9.05 -11.17
CA ARG A 83 -8.86 10.42 -11.16
C ARG A 83 -10.00 10.62 -12.16
N GLY A 84 -9.86 10.10 -13.38
CA GLY A 84 -10.91 10.15 -14.39
C GLY A 84 -12.19 9.44 -13.94
N LEU A 85 -12.04 8.26 -13.35
CA LEU A 85 -13.16 7.49 -12.78
C LEU A 85 -13.86 8.25 -11.66
N THR A 86 -13.09 8.85 -10.74
CA THR A 86 -13.65 9.64 -9.63
C THR A 86 -14.47 10.83 -10.12
N LEU A 87 -14.00 11.51 -11.19
CA LEU A 87 -14.73 12.62 -11.80
C LEU A 87 -16.02 12.15 -12.49
N LEU A 88 -15.99 10.98 -13.14
CA LEU A 88 -17.20 10.35 -13.69
C LEU A 88 -18.21 10.02 -12.60
N ASP A 89 -17.78 9.41 -11.50
CA ASP A 89 -18.65 9.07 -10.37
C ASP A 89 -19.25 10.32 -9.70
N GLN A 90 -18.53 11.45 -9.71
CA GLN A 90 -19.08 12.72 -9.28
C GLN A 90 -20.17 13.22 -10.25
N LEU A 91 -19.87 13.25 -11.56
CA LEU A 91 -20.83 13.68 -12.58
C LEU A 91 -22.10 12.84 -12.55
N ASP A 92 -21.98 11.51 -12.46
CA ASP A 92 -23.12 10.59 -12.40
C ASP A 92 -24.01 10.87 -11.18
N ARG A 93 -23.43 11.20 -10.02
CA ARG A 93 -24.18 11.59 -8.82
C ARG A 93 -24.92 12.91 -8.99
N GLU A 94 -24.30 13.88 -9.65
CA GLU A 94 -24.91 15.19 -9.92
C GLU A 94 -26.06 15.08 -10.94
N VAL A 95 -25.85 14.32 -12.02
CA VAL A 95 -26.89 14.00 -13.01
C VAL A 95 -28.06 13.27 -12.35
N ALA A 96 -27.80 12.34 -11.43
CA ALA A 96 -28.85 11.66 -10.66
C ALA A 96 -29.64 12.62 -9.75
N GLN A 97 -29.04 13.75 -9.33
CA GLN A 97 -29.71 14.83 -8.59
C GLN A 97 -30.46 15.81 -9.51
N GLY A 98 -30.36 15.64 -10.83
CA GLY A 98 -31.16 16.34 -11.83
C GLY A 98 -30.39 17.34 -12.68
N ALA A 99 -29.12 17.62 -12.39
CA ALA A 99 -28.30 18.52 -13.22
C ALA A 99 -26.80 18.24 -13.04
N ALA A 100 -26.07 18.19 -14.15
CA ALA A 100 -24.60 18.14 -14.14
C ALA A 100 -24.03 19.51 -13.73
N ALA A 101 -23.11 19.55 -12.77
CA ALA A 101 -22.43 20.80 -12.45
C ALA A 101 -21.44 21.15 -13.59
N PRO A 102 -21.43 22.41 -14.07
CA PRO A 102 -20.50 22.82 -15.13
C PRO A 102 -19.03 22.66 -14.70
N GLU A 103 -18.75 22.76 -13.40
CA GLU A 103 -17.41 22.54 -12.83
C GLU A 103 -16.90 21.11 -13.05
N ALA A 104 -17.77 20.10 -12.88
CA ALA A 104 -17.43 18.69 -13.10
C ALA A 104 -17.12 18.42 -14.58
N LEU A 105 -17.91 19.01 -15.49
CA LEU A 105 -17.69 18.90 -16.94
C LEU A 105 -16.37 19.56 -17.36
N VAL A 106 -16.07 20.74 -16.82
CA VAL A 106 -14.78 21.43 -17.07
C VAL A 106 -13.60 20.60 -16.55
N ALA A 107 -13.74 19.99 -15.36
CA ALA A 107 -12.71 19.12 -14.80
C ALA A 107 -12.47 17.87 -15.65
N LEU A 108 -13.53 17.25 -16.16
CA LEU A 108 -13.44 16.12 -17.09
C LEU A 108 -12.79 16.51 -18.41
N ALA A 109 -13.19 17.64 -19.00
CA ALA A 109 -12.58 18.14 -20.24
C ALA A 109 -11.09 18.47 -20.07
N ALA A 110 -10.70 19.04 -18.92
CA ALA A 110 -9.30 19.27 -18.59
C ALA A 110 -8.53 17.95 -18.41
N TRP A 111 -9.09 17.00 -17.66
CA TRP A 111 -8.49 15.68 -17.49
C TRP A 111 -8.25 14.99 -18.82
N THR A 112 -9.22 15.03 -19.75
CA THR A 112 -9.12 14.37 -21.06
C THR A 112 -7.98 14.96 -21.92
N ARG A 113 -7.75 16.28 -21.84
CA ARG A 113 -6.67 16.96 -22.56
C ARG A 113 -5.28 16.60 -22.03
N ASP A 114 -5.16 16.42 -20.72
CA ASP A 114 -3.89 16.11 -20.07
C ASP A 114 -3.64 14.60 -19.94
N PHE A 115 -4.64 13.78 -20.29
CA PHE A 115 -4.59 12.32 -20.10
C PHE A 115 -3.58 11.67 -21.04
N THR A 116 -2.72 10.83 -20.46
CA THR A 116 -1.76 10.02 -21.20
C THR A 116 -1.98 8.56 -20.87
N LEU A 117 -1.95 7.71 -21.89
CA LEU A 117 -2.13 6.28 -21.71
C LEU A 117 -0.98 5.66 -20.90
N PRO A 118 -1.30 4.80 -19.91
CA PRO A 118 -0.30 3.99 -19.21
C PRO A 118 0.46 3.05 -20.14
N GLU A 119 1.70 2.71 -19.77
CA GLU A 119 2.54 1.75 -20.50
C GLU A 119 2.13 0.29 -20.25
N ASP A 120 1.63 -0.01 -19.04
CA ASP A 120 1.13 -1.34 -18.70
C ASP A 120 -0.10 -1.66 -19.59
N PRO A 121 -0.07 -2.73 -20.41
CA PRO A 121 -1.14 -3.02 -21.36
C PRO A 121 -2.51 -3.22 -20.71
N GLN A 122 -2.55 -3.89 -19.55
CA GLN A 122 -3.82 -4.15 -18.87
C GLN A 122 -4.42 -2.87 -18.32
N LEU A 123 -3.57 -1.99 -17.78
CA LEU A 123 -4.00 -0.71 -17.28
C LEU A 123 -4.39 0.24 -18.43
N ALA A 124 -3.69 0.16 -19.56
CA ALA A 124 -3.99 0.91 -20.78
C ALA A 124 -5.38 0.57 -21.34
N ASP A 125 -5.81 -0.69 -21.28
CA ASP A 125 -7.15 -1.10 -21.70
C ASP A 125 -8.23 -0.45 -20.84
N ILE A 126 -8.06 -0.46 -19.51
CA ILE A 126 -8.99 0.18 -18.57
C ILE A 126 -8.99 1.70 -18.79
N ALA A 127 -7.80 2.29 -18.90
CA ALA A 127 -7.60 3.71 -19.19
C ALA A 127 -8.35 4.16 -20.44
N ARG A 128 -8.28 3.40 -21.54
CA ARG A 128 -9.03 3.67 -22.77
C ARG A 128 -10.54 3.61 -22.56
N ALA A 129 -11.03 2.63 -21.81
CA ALA A 129 -12.46 2.51 -21.52
C ALA A 129 -12.97 3.71 -20.70
N VAL A 130 -12.22 4.14 -19.70
CA VAL A 130 -12.52 5.35 -18.91
C VAL A 130 -12.52 6.59 -19.81
N GLU A 131 -11.47 6.78 -20.61
CA GLU A 131 -11.36 7.92 -21.53
C GLU A 131 -12.54 7.97 -22.51
N LEU A 132 -12.90 6.84 -23.12
CA LEU A 132 -14.04 6.75 -24.02
C LEU A 132 -15.34 7.15 -23.31
N ARG A 133 -15.55 6.66 -22.08
CA ARG A 133 -16.73 7.02 -21.28
C ARG A 133 -16.77 8.52 -21.00
N VAL A 134 -15.65 9.13 -20.62
CA VAL A 134 -15.54 10.57 -20.42
C VAL A 134 -15.91 11.34 -21.68
N ARG A 135 -15.35 10.97 -22.84
CA ARG A 135 -15.67 11.63 -24.11
C ARG A 135 -17.15 11.53 -24.47
N VAL A 136 -17.77 10.38 -24.23
CA VAL A 136 -19.21 10.18 -24.46
C VAL A 136 -20.06 11.04 -23.54
N GLU A 137 -19.71 11.14 -22.26
CA GLU A 137 -20.45 11.99 -21.31
C GLU A 137 -20.27 13.48 -21.63
N LEU A 138 -19.06 13.92 -21.98
CA LEU A 138 -18.85 15.30 -22.42
C LEU A 138 -19.67 15.63 -23.68
N ALA A 139 -19.69 14.73 -24.66
CA ALA A 139 -20.49 14.89 -25.88
C ALA A 139 -22.00 14.91 -25.58
N ARG A 140 -22.49 14.13 -24.61
CA ARG A 140 -23.88 14.17 -24.16
C ARG A 140 -24.29 15.53 -23.60
N HIS A 141 -23.33 16.27 -23.03
CA HIS A 141 -23.53 17.60 -22.47
C HIS A 141 -23.10 18.73 -23.42
N ASP A 142 -22.92 18.44 -24.72
CA ASP A 142 -22.47 19.39 -25.75
C ASP A 142 -21.11 20.05 -25.45
N VAL A 143 -20.26 19.39 -24.66
CA VAL A 143 -18.89 19.81 -24.36
C VAL A 143 -17.92 19.03 -25.24
N ILE A 144 -17.13 19.74 -26.03
CA ILE A 144 -16.07 19.13 -26.85
C ILE A 144 -14.74 19.29 -26.09
N ALA A 145 -14.07 18.15 -25.84
CA ALA A 145 -12.73 18.09 -25.25
C ALA A 145 -11.67 17.71 -26.28
#